data_AF-A0A6I8R4Q6-F1
#
_entry.id   AF-A0A6I8R4Q6-F1
#
_cell.length_a   1.000
_cell.length_b   1.000
_cell.length_c   1.000
_cell.angle_alpha   90.00
_cell.angle_beta   90.00
_cell.angle_gamma   90.00
#
_symmetry.space_group_name_H-M   'P 1'
#
loop_
_entity.id
_entity.type
_entity.pdbx_description
1 polymer ?
#
loop_
_entity_poly.entity_id
_entity_poly.type
_entity_poly.pdbx_seq_one_letter_code
_entity_poly.pdbx_strand_id
1 'polypeptide(L)'
;MDPLKAQQLAAELEVEMMADMYNRMTGACHKKCVPPHYKEAELSKGESVCLDRCVSKYLDIHERMGKKLTELSLQDEELMRKMQQGVVSQILSTLYLNFILQSKCQEHRAHTATLWCS
;
A
#
# COMPACT_ATOMS: atom_id res chain seq x y z
N MET A 1 4.95 15.66 -21.73
CA MET A 1 6.10 15.14 -20.97
C MET A 1 6.96 14.37 -21.96
N ASP A 2 8.18 14.81 -22.23
CA ASP A 2 9.08 14.07 -23.12
C ASP A 2 9.37 12.68 -22.52
N PRO A 3 9.24 11.59 -23.29
CA PRO A 3 9.38 10.22 -22.78
C PRO A 3 10.77 9.93 -22.20
N LEU A 4 11.80 10.64 -22.66
CA LEU A 4 13.16 10.55 -22.13
C LEU A 4 13.28 11.05 -20.68
N LYS A 5 12.52 12.11 -20.35
CA LYS A 5 12.56 12.72 -19.02
C LYS A 5 11.84 11.86 -17.97
N ALA A 6 10.83 11.10 -18.39
CA ALA A 6 10.15 10.13 -17.53
C ALA A 6 11.06 8.95 -17.16
N GLN A 7 11.86 8.45 -18.11
CA GLN A 7 12.86 7.41 -17.83
C GLN A 7 13.99 7.91 -16.91
N GLN A 8 14.46 9.14 -17.13
CA GLN A 8 15.47 9.76 -16.26
C GLN A 8 14.96 9.91 -14.83
N LEU A 9 13.73 10.39 -14.65
CA LEU A 9 13.13 10.53 -13.33
C LEU A 9 12.97 9.17 -12.62
N ALA A 10 12.58 8.11 -13.35
CA ALA A 10 12.50 6.77 -12.77
C ALA A 10 13.87 6.27 -12.27
N ALA A 11 14.93 6.48 -13.07
CA ALA A 11 16.29 6.11 -12.70
C ALA A 11 16.83 6.93 -11.50
N GLU A 12 16.52 8.22 -11.44
CA GLU A 12 16.89 9.08 -10.31
C GLU A 12 16.22 8.61 -9.00
N LEU A 13 14.93 8.26 -9.07
CA LEU A 13 14.19 7.73 -7.93
C LEU A 13 14.75 6.39 -7.44
N GLU A 14 15.13 5.49 -8.35
CA GLU A 14 15.77 4.22 -7.98
C GLU A 14 17.05 4.44 -7.17
N VAL A 15 17.90 5.39 -7.60
CA VAL A 15 19.14 5.72 -6.89
C VAL A 15 18.86 6.34 -5.53
N GLU A 16 17.91 7.27 -5.43
CA GLU A 16 17.55 7.91 -4.15
C GLU A 16 17.04 6.87 -3.14
N MET A 17 16.19 5.93 -3.58
CA MET A 17 15.69 4.86 -2.73
C MET A 17 16.80 3.92 -2.25
N MET A 18 17.75 3.56 -3.13
CA MET A 18 18.91 2.75 -2.75
C MET A 18 19.82 3.48 -1.74
N ALA A 19 19.96 4.80 -1.86
CA ALA A 19 20.73 5.62 -0.93
C ALA A 19 20.09 5.66 0.47
N ASP A 20 18.77 5.82 0.57
CA ASP A 20 18.06 5.76 1.87
C ASP A 20 18.23 4.39 2.54
N MET A 21 18.09 3.30 1.78
CA MET A 21 18.33 1.94 2.26
C MET A 21 19.75 1.80 2.82
N TYR A 22 20.76 2.26 2.07
CA TYR A 22 22.17 2.18 2.48
C TYR A 22 22.43 2.95 3.79
N ASN A 23 21.87 4.15 3.93
CA ASN A 23 22.03 4.98 5.13
C ASN A 23 21.40 4.32 6.36
N ARG A 24 20.18 3.79 6.22
CA ARG A 24 19.49 3.09 7.31
C ARG A 24 20.19 1.79 7.70
N MET A 25 20.66 1.03 6.72
CA MET A 25 21.42 -0.21 6.94
C MET A 25 22.72 0.08 7.69
N THR A 26 23.49 1.06 7.22
CA THR A 26 24.77 1.44 7.82
C THR A 26 24.57 1.88 9.27
N GLY A 27 23.58 2.75 9.54
CA GLY A 27 23.24 3.16 10.90
C GLY A 27 22.81 2.00 11.81
N ALA A 28 22.00 1.07 11.28
CA ALA A 28 21.54 -0.09 12.02
C ALA A 28 22.69 -1.07 12.35
N CYS A 29 23.55 -1.37 11.37
CA CYS A 29 24.66 -2.29 11.56
C CYS A 29 25.76 -1.70 12.45
N HIS A 30 26.06 -0.42 12.29
CA HIS A 30 26.96 0.29 13.21
C HIS A 30 26.45 0.19 14.65
N LYS A 31 25.18 0.52 14.91
CA LYS A 31 24.58 0.44 16.26
C LYS A 31 24.56 -0.98 16.84
N LYS A 32 24.47 -2.02 16.00
CA LYS A 32 24.39 -3.42 16.43
C LYS A 32 25.77 -4.05 16.68
N CYS A 33 26.74 -3.70 15.85
CA CYS A 33 28.02 -4.39 15.82
C CYS A 33 29.16 -3.60 16.45
N VAL A 34 29.07 -2.27 16.48
CA VAL A 34 30.12 -1.40 17.01
C VAL A 34 29.67 -0.81 18.36
N PRO A 35 30.29 -1.22 19.48
CA PRO A 35 29.94 -0.70 20.79
C PRO A 35 30.31 0.78 20.92
N PRO A 36 29.60 1.56 21.75
CA PRO A 36 29.90 2.98 21.95
C PRO A 36 31.26 3.23 22.64
N HIS A 37 31.83 2.20 23.27
CA HIS A 37 33.13 2.26 23.92
C HIS A 37 34.19 1.62 23.02
N TYR A 38 34.94 2.47 22.32
CA TYR A 38 36.06 2.07 21.47
C TYR A 38 37.30 1.82 22.31
N LYS A 39 37.83 0.60 22.25
CA LYS A 39 39.12 0.25 22.87
C LYS A 39 40.29 0.53 21.94
N GLU A 40 40.06 0.37 20.63
CA GLU A 40 41.05 0.42 19.56
C GLU A 40 40.41 1.13 18.35
N ALA A 41 41.22 1.74 17.49
CA ALA A 41 40.72 2.46 16.31
C ALA A 41 40.38 1.54 15.13
N GLU A 42 40.86 0.29 15.17
CA GLU A 42 40.62 -0.71 14.14
C GLU A 42 39.46 -1.61 14.54
N LEU A 43 38.76 -2.13 13.52
CA LEU A 43 37.71 -3.12 13.73
C LEU A 43 38.33 -4.44 14.20
N SER A 44 37.89 -4.91 15.36
CA SER A 44 38.22 -6.24 15.82
C SER A 44 37.61 -7.29 14.87
N LYS A 45 38.22 -8.48 14.82
CA LYS A 45 37.70 -9.61 14.02
C LYS A 45 36.22 -9.92 14.33
N GLY A 46 35.80 -9.74 15.58
CA GLY A 46 34.41 -9.94 16.00
C GLY A 46 33.44 -8.92 15.40
N GLU A 47 33.85 -7.66 15.33
CA GLU A 47 33.06 -6.57 14.74
C GLU A 47 32.95 -6.74 13.23
N SER A 48 34.05 -7.08 12.54
CA SER A 48 34.02 -7.33 11.10
C SER A 48 33.06 -8.48 10.75
N VAL A 49 33.15 -9.62 11.44
CA VAL A 49 32.24 -10.75 11.22
C VAL A 49 30.79 -10.40 11.59
N CYS A 50 30.57 -9.56 12.60
CA CYS A 50 29.24 -9.06 12.93
C CYS A 50 28.66 -8.20 11.80
N LEU A 51 29.46 -7.28 11.25
CA LEU A 51 29.04 -6.39 10.16
C LEU A 51 28.61 -7.20 8.93
N ASP A 52 29.40 -8.20 8.52
CA ASP A 52 29.06 -9.09 7.39
C ASP A 52 27.72 -9.79 7.61
N ARG A 53 27.53 -10.37 8.80
CA ARG A 53 26.26 -11.04 9.18
C ARG A 53 25.11 -10.06 9.28
N CYS A 54 25.37 -8.83 9.73
CA CYS A 54 24.34 -7.80 9.86
C CYS A 54 23.82 -7.38 8.50
N VAL A 55 24.71 -7.08 7.55
CA VAL A 55 24.34 -6.68 6.18
C VAL A 55 23.54 -7.80 5.51
N SER A 56 24.02 -9.04 5.57
CA SER A 56 23.29 -10.20 5.04
C SER A 56 21.88 -10.30 5.60
N LYS A 57 21.72 -10.25 6.94
CA LYS A 57 20.39 -10.30 7.57
C LYS A 57 19.53 -9.08 7.24
N TYR A 58 20.12 -7.90 7.10
CA TYR A 58 19.40 -6.67 6.81
C TYR A 58 18.73 -6.79 5.43
N LEU A 59 19.48 -7.24 4.43
CA LEU A 59 18.96 -7.45 3.08
C LEU A 59 17.87 -8.54 3.05
N ASP A 60 18.06 -9.65 3.76
CA ASP A 60 17.04 -10.71 3.87
C ASP A 60 15.73 -10.22 4.50
N ILE A 61 15.83 -9.32 5.49
CA ILE A 61 14.66 -8.72 6.14
C ILE A 61 14.02 -7.68 5.22
N HIS A 62 14.84 -6.85 4.56
CA HIS A 62 14.37 -5.84 3.61
C HIS A 62 13.54 -6.47 2.48
N GLU A 63 14.01 -7.58 1.90
CA GLU A 63 13.27 -8.32 0.86
C GLU A 63 11.93 -8.86 1.39
N ARG A 64 11.93 -9.48 2.57
CA ARG A 64 10.70 -10.01 3.20
C ARG A 64 9.70 -8.92 3.53
N MET A 65 10.17 -7.78 4.03
CA MET A 65 9.34 -6.61 4.26
C MET A 65 8.75 -6.08 2.95
N GLY A 66 9.54 -6.01 1.88
CA GLY A 66 9.08 -5.62 0.55
C GLY A 66 7.95 -6.51 0.05
N LYS A 67 8.12 -7.85 0.12
CA LYS A 67 7.08 -8.82 -0.26
C LYS A 67 5.79 -8.62 0.53
N LYS A 68 5.90 -8.41 1.85
CA LYS A 68 4.72 -8.24 2.70
C LYS A 68 4.00 -6.92 2.42
N LEU A 69 4.75 -5.85 2.16
CA LEU A 69 4.17 -4.56 1.80
C LEU A 69 3.37 -4.66 0.50
N THR A 70 3.93 -5.31 -0.53
CA THR A 70 3.22 -5.54 -1.80
C THR A 70 1.97 -6.39 -1.60
N GLU A 71 2.03 -7.45 -0.80
CA GLU A 71 0.86 -8.27 -0.49
C GLU A 71 -0.27 -7.45 0.15
N LEU A 72 0.07 -6.59 1.11
CA LEU A 72 -0.89 -5.71 1.77
C LEU A 72 -1.49 -4.67 0.80
N SER A 73 -0.68 -4.08 -0.08
CA SER A 73 -1.19 -3.12 -1.08
C SER A 73 -2.21 -3.77 -2.02
N LEU A 74 -1.96 -5.01 -2.47
CA LEU A 74 -2.91 -5.74 -3.32
C LEU A 74 -4.20 -6.12 -2.55
N GLN A 75 -4.07 -6.48 -1.27
CA GLN A 75 -5.22 -6.75 -0.40
C GLN A 75 -6.08 -5.49 -0.19
N ASP A 76 -5.46 -4.33 0.00
CA ASP A 76 -6.14 -3.05 0.14
C ASP A 76 -6.87 -2.66 -1.16
N GLU A 77 -6.25 -2.83 -2.32
CA GLU A 77 -6.89 -2.60 -3.62
C GLU A 77 -8.12 -3.51 -3.83
N GLU A 78 -8.00 -4.80 -3.49
CA GLU A 78 -9.11 -5.75 -3.60
C GLU A 78 -10.24 -5.43 -2.62
N LEU A 79 -9.90 -5.09 -1.38
CA LEU A 79 -10.88 -4.67 -0.37
C LEU A 79 -11.62 -3.41 -0.81
N MET A 80 -10.89 -2.40 -1.29
CA MET A 80 -11.48 -1.16 -1.80
C MET A 80 -12.39 -1.42 -3.00
N ARG A 81 -12.01 -2.31 -3.91
CA ARG A 81 -12.85 -2.73 -5.04
C ARG A 81 -14.12 -3.46 -4.57
N LYS A 82 -14.03 -4.36 -3.60
CA LYS A 82 -15.20 -5.04 -3.01
C LYS A 82 -16.11 -4.07 -2.28
N MET A 83 -15.56 -3.08 -1.59
CA MET A 83 -16.33 -2.02 -0.95
C MET A 83 -17.08 -1.18 -2.00
N GLN A 84 -16.43 -0.85 -3.12
CA GLN A 84 -17.06 -0.11 -4.22
C GLN A 84 -18.17 -0.93 -4.91
N GLN A 85 -17.97 -2.24 -5.10
CA GLN A 85 -19.00 -3.14 -5.64
C GLN A 85 -20.21 -3.27 -4.72
N GLY A 86 -19.99 -3.37 -3.40
CA GLY A 86 -21.08 -3.37 -2.41
C GLY A 86 -21.93 -2.10 -2.51
N VAL A 87 -21.27 -0.94 -2.62
CA VAL A 87 -21.95 0.35 -2.81
C VAL A 87 -22.73 0.40 -4.12
N VAL A 88 -22.16 -0.04 -5.25
CA VAL A 88 -22.86 -0.07 -6.56
C VAL A 88 -24.09 -0.99 -6.52
N SER A 89 -23.96 -2.19 -5.93
CA SER A 89 -25.09 -3.11 -5.79
C SER A 89 -26.22 -2.52 -4.94
N GLN A 90 -25.88 -1.80 -3.88
CA GLN A 90 -26.86 -1.18 -2.99
C GLN A 90 -27.55 0.03 -3.63
N ILE A 91 -26.81 0.84 -4.40
CA ILE A 91 -27.35 1.92 -5.22
C ILE A 91 -28.29 1.36 -6.29
N LEU A 92 -27.88 0.34 -7.03
CA LEU A 92 -28.71 -0.32 -8.04
C LEU A 92 -29.98 -0.91 -7.43
N SER A 93 -29.88 -1.56 -6.27
CA SER A 93 -31.05 -2.09 -5.56
C SER A 93 -32.01 -0.97 -5.13
N THR A 94 -31.49 0.16 -4.64
CA THR A 94 -32.30 1.32 -4.22
C THR A 94 -32.98 1.98 -5.42
N LEU A 95 -32.25 2.16 -6.52
CA LEU A 95 -32.79 2.70 -7.78
C LEU A 95 -33.86 1.77 -8.37
N TYR A 96 -33.61 0.46 -8.35
CA TYR A 96 -34.56 -0.54 -8.83
C TYR A 96 -35.84 -0.58 -7.98
N LEU A 97 -35.71 -0.52 -6.64
CA LEU A 97 -36.85 -0.39 -5.73
C LEU A 97 -37.64 0.91 -5.99
N ASN A 98 -36.96 2.04 -6.16
CA ASN A 98 -37.60 3.32 -6.51
C ASN A 98 -38.31 3.26 -7.87
N PHE A 99 -37.70 2.64 -8.88
CA PHE A 99 -38.30 2.45 -10.20
C PHE A 99 -39.54 1.55 -10.14
N ILE A 100 -39.49 0.42 -9.40
CA ILE A 100 -40.66 -0.43 -9.16
C ILE A 100 -41.76 0.33 -8.40
N LEU A 101 -41.39 1.15 -7.40
CA LEU A 101 -42.35 1.98 -6.67
C LEU A 101 -43.05 2.98 -7.59
N GLN A 102 -42.28 3.68 -8.45
CA GLN A 102 -42.83 4.57 -9.47
C GLN A 102 -43.75 3.83 -10.46
N SER A 103 -43.34 2.63 -10.90
CA SER A 103 -44.11 1.80 -11.83
C SER A 103 -45.44 1.35 -11.22
N LYS A 104 -45.43 0.87 -9.97
CA LYS A 104 -46.66 0.51 -9.22
C LYS A 104 -47.56 1.72 -8.95
N CYS A 105 -46.97 2.90 -8.77
CA CYS A 105 -47.73 4.15 -8.66
C CYS A 105 -48.40 4.56 -9.99
N GLN A 106 -47.86 4.15 -11.15
CA GLN A 106 -48.48 4.32 -12.47
C GLN A 106 -49.58 3.28 -12.72
N GLU A 107 -49.38 2.02 -12.34
CA GLU A 107 -50.36 0.93 -12.51
C GLU A 107 -51.67 1.20 -11.74
N HIS A 108 -51.58 1.78 -10.53
CA HIS A 108 -52.75 2.13 -9.72
C HIS A 108 -53.49 3.42 -10.17
N ARG A 109 -53.03 4.11 -11.22
CA ARG A 109 -53.71 5.31 -11.76
C ARG A 109 -54.91 4.97 -12.66
N ALA A 110 -55.30 3.70 -12.79
CA ALA A 110 -56.51 3.33 -13.52
C ALA A 110 -57.79 3.33 -12.65
N HIS A 111 -57.69 3.24 -11.31
CA HIS A 111 -58.88 3.18 -10.44
C HIS A 111 -58.68 4.03 -9.18
N THR A 112 -59.43 5.15 -9.10
CA THR A 112 -59.58 6.09 -7.98
C THR A 112 -58.36 6.92 -7.58
N ALA A 113 -58.40 8.20 -7.99
CA ALA A 113 -57.58 9.26 -7.44
C ALA A 113 -57.98 9.55 -5.99
N THR A 114 -57.02 9.48 -5.07
CA THR A 114 -56.74 10.36 -3.90
C THR A 114 -56.07 9.54 -2.79
N LEU A 115 -54.74 9.65 -2.62
CA LEU A 115 -54.09 10.09 -1.37
C LEU A 115 -52.58 9.76 -1.24
N TRP A 116 -51.96 8.83 -1.95
CA TRP A 116 -50.60 8.38 -1.59
C TRP A 116 -49.57 8.57 -2.70
N CYS A 117 -48.95 9.76 -2.73
CA CYS A 117 -47.58 9.98 -3.21
C CYS A 117 -47.02 11.28 -2.60
N SER A 118 -47.07 11.39 -1.27
CA SER A 118 -46.34 12.36 -0.45
C SER A 118 -45.58 11.61 0.63
#